data_AF-A0A2U3LA56-F1
#
_entry.id   AF-A0A2U3LA56-F1
#
_cell.length_a   1.000
_cell.length_b   1.000
_cell.length_c   1.000
_cell.angle_alpha   90.00
_cell.angle_beta   90.00
_cell.angle_gamma   90.00
#
_symmetry.space_group_name_H-M   'P 1'
#
loop_
_entity.id
_entity.type
_entity.pdbx_description
1 polymer ?
#
loop_
_entity_poly.entity_id
_entity_poly.type
_entity_poly.pdbx_seq_one_letter_code
_entity_poly.pdbx_strand_id
1 'polypeptide(L)'
;MRRANTVVLGIGFATLRANNGVTAMTVADVDGVILAGLLFDAGESNSPVLLEVGPNGSTASHAANPASLHDVFFRVGGAGVGRASVNLRINSSNTIVDHTWIWRADHGAGVGWKSNTSANGLVVNGNDVTIYGLFVEHYQEFQVLWNGNGGRVYFYQSEIPYDPPDQPSYTSAPGTNGWASYKVADNVTSHEAWGLGVYSVFRNRGVSLTRAIEVPDSPNVRFHSMITVRLGNNGEIGNVIDNTGGSTADNPRVPPKVANFP
;
A
#
# COMPACT_ATOMS: atom_id res chain seq x y z
N MET A 1 19.73 -10.33 -0.95
CA MET A 1 19.72 -11.77 -0.63
C MET A 1 19.66 -12.56 -1.92
N ARG A 2 20.61 -13.48 -2.15
CA ARG A 2 20.70 -14.25 -3.41
C ARG A 2 20.58 -15.77 -3.23
N ARG A 3 20.55 -16.26 -1.99
CA ARG A 3 20.54 -17.70 -1.67
C ARG A 3 19.15 -18.11 -1.23
N ALA A 4 18.61 -19.18 -1.82
CA ALA A 4 17.35 -19.78 -1.41
C ALA A 4 17.39 -20.18 0.08
N ASN A 5 16.22 -20.18 0.73
CA ASN A 5 16.07 -20.53 2.16
C ASN A 5 16.89 -19.67 3.12
N THR A 6 17.27 -18.45 2.71
CA THR A 6 17.92 -17.51 3.63
C THR A 6 16.89 -16.98 4.62
N VAL A 7 17.21 -17.02 5.91
CA VAL A 7 16.42 -16.38 6.96
C VAL A 7 17.16 -15.13 7.43
N VAL A 8 16.44 -14.00 7.48
CA VAL A 8 16.90 -12.74 8.06
C VAL A 8 15.94 -12.37 9.17
N LEU A 9 16.39 -12.47 10.42
CA LEU A 9 15.59 -12.18 11.61
C LEU A 9 16.15 -10.94 12.30
N GLY A 10 15.31 -9.91 12.44
CA GLY A 10 15.55 -8.76 13.30
C GLY A 10 15.07 -9.00 14.72
N ILE A 11 15.78 -8.45 15.71
CA ILE A 11 15.43 -8.55 17.13
C ILE A 11 15.38 -7.13 17.70
N GLY A 12 14.29 -6.80 18.40
CA GLY A 12 14.12 -5.51 19.07
C GLY A 12 13.94 -4.32 18.11
N PHE A 13 13.06 -4.45 17.11
CA PHE A 13 12.85 -3.43 16.05
C PHE A 13 14.15 -3.10 15.30
N ALA A 14 14.87 -4.14 14.86
CA ALA A 14 16.07 -3.97 14.05
C ALA A 14 15.75 -3.11 12.81
N THR A 15 16.48 -2.01 12.66
CA THR A 15 16.17 -0.97 11.67
C THR A 15 17.26 -0.89 10.60
N LEU A 16 16.87 -0.99 9.34
CA LEU A 16 17.72 -0.78 8.17
C LEU A 16 17.39 0.59 7.57
N ARG A 17 18.33 1.54 7.71
CA ARG A 17 18.16 2.89 7.16
C ARG A 17 18.78 3.04 5.77
N ALA A 18 17.97 3.43 4.79
CA ALA A 18 18.37 3.60 3.39
C ALA A 18 19.01 4.97 3.13
N ASN A 19 20.32 5.11 3.38
CA ASN A 19 21.02 6.37 3.11
C ASN A 19 21.45 6.48 1.63
N ASN A 20 21.64 7.72 1.14
CA ASN A 20 22.12 8.00 -0.22
C ASN A 20 21.22 7.46 -1.36
N GLY A 21 19.92 7.26 -1.09
CA GLY A 21 18.93 6.87 -2.10
C GLY A 21 19.06 5.42 -2.59
N VAL A 22 19.76 4.57 -1.84
CA VAL A 22 19.91 3.15 -2.16
C VAL A 22 18.66 2.37 -1.82
N THR A 23 18.44 1.25 -2.50
CA THR A 23 17.52 0.23 -2.01
C THR A 23 18.13 -0.48 -0.80
N ALA A 24 17.43 -0.47 0.33
CA ALA A 24 17.94 -1.04 1.58
C ALA A 24 18.14 -2.55 1.49
N MET A 25 17.23 -3.25 0.81
CA MET A 25 17.36 -4.69 0.58
C MET A 25 16.69 -5.12 -0.72
N THR A 26 17.37 -5.99 -1.45
CA THR A 26 16.80 -6.74 -2.58
C THR A 26 16.82 -8.23 -2.27
N VAL A 27 15.81 -8.97 -2.68
CA VAL A 27 15.76 -10.43 -2.68
C VAL A 27 15.77 -10.89 -4.14
N ALA A 28 16.64 -11.83 -4.49
CA ALA A 28 16.66 -12.43 -5.82
C ALA A 28 15.41 -13.32 -6.03
N ASP A 29 15.14 -13.71 -7.28
CA ASP A 29 14.05 -14.63 -7.63
C ASP A 29 14.39 -16.08 -7.20
N VAL A 30 14.38 -16.34 -5.88
CA VAL A 30 14.80 -17.60 -5.27
C VAL A 30 13.82 -18.06 -4.19
N ASP A 31 13.71 -19.37 -4.02
CA ASP A 31 12.76 -19.99 -3.09
C ASP A 31 13.04 -19.66 -1.61
N GLY A 32 11.97 -19.65 -0.81
CA GLY A 32 12.01 -19.85 0.64
C GLY A 32 12.73 -18.80 1.46
N VAL A 33 12.99 -17.60 0.91
CA VAL A 33 13.59 -16.52 1.71
C VAL A 33 12.58 -16.04 2.76
N ILE A 34 13.02 -15.94 4.01
CA ILE A 34 12.20 -15.46 5.14
C ILE A 34 12.81 -14.18 5.67
N LEU A 35 12.04 -13.09 5.64
CA LEU A 35 12.38 -11.82 6.27
C LEU A 35 11.44 -11.60 7.45
N ALA A 36 11.98 -11.38 8.66
CA ALA A 36 11.17 -11.26 9.85
C ALA A 36 11.65 -10.16 10.81
N GLY A 37 10.72 -9.35 11.33
CA GLY A 37 10.99 -8.39 12.42
C GLY A 37 11.92 -7.23 12.05
N LEU A 38 11.75 -6.67 10.85
CA LEU A 38 12.62 -5.63 10.29
C LEU A 38 11.85 -4.34 10.06
N LEU A 39 12.44 -3.21 10.44
CA LEU A 39 11.98 -1.88 10.04
C LEU A 39 12.88 -1.32 8.93
N PHE A 40 12.29 -0.97 7.80
CA PHE A 40 12.94 -0.24 6.72
C PHE A 40 12.66 1.26 6.87
N ASP A 41 13.69 2.06 7.18
CA ASP A 41 13.57 3.49 7.43
C ASP A 41 14.21 4.29 6.29
N ALA A 42 13.44 5.17 5.65
CA ALA A 42 13.94 5.95 4.53
C ALA A 42 14.96 7.01 4.98
N GLY A 43 16.05 7.14 4.22
CA GLY A 43 16.97 8.28 4.35
C GLY A 43 16.47 9.53 3.64
N GLU A 44 17.20 10.64 3.80
CA GLU A 44 16.82 11.93 3.24
C GLU A 44 16.79 11.94 1.70
N SER A 45 17.76 11.28 1.07
CA SER A 45 17.80 11.08 -0.37
C SER A 45 16.76 10.05 -0.80
N ASN A 46 16.01 10.37 -1.87
CA ASN A 46 14.95 9.48 -2.35
C ASN A 46 15.49 8.12 -2.81
N SER A 47 14.98 7.05 -2.21
CA SER A 47 15.23 5.68 -2.67
C SER A 47 14.16 5.26 -3.69
N PRO A 48 14.51 4.68 -4.84
CA PRO A 48 13.51 4.20 -5.80
C PRO A 48 12.58 3.12 -5.22
N VAL A 49 13.14 2.26 -4.37
CA VAL A 49 12.42 1.23 -3.60
C VAL A 49 13.18 0.95 -2.31
N LEU A 50 12.51 0.73 -1.16
CA LEU A 50 13.19 0.35 0.09
C LEU A 50 13.46 -1.16 0.16
N LEU A 51 12.42 -1.99 -0.06
CA LEU A 51 12.52 -3.45 -0.17
C LEU A 51 11.95 -3.92 -1.51
N GLU A 52 12.76 -4.66 -2.26
CA GLU A 52 12.33 -5.32 -3.50
C GLU A 52 12.47 -6.84 -3.38
N VAL A 53 11.35 -7.57 -3.51
CA VAL A 53 11.27 -9.03 -3.43
C VAL A 53 11.14 -9.61 -4.83
N GLY A 54 12.22 -10.18 -5.35
CA GLY A 54 12.38 -10.54 -6.76
C GLY A 54 12.76 -9.32 -7.59
N PRO A 55 13.65 -9.43 -8.58
CA PRO A 55 13.91 -8.35 -9.53
C PRO A 55 12.69 -8.08 -10.43
N ASN A 56 12.63 -6.90 -11.04
CA ASN A 56 11.63 -6.61 -12.06
C ASN A 56 11.69 -7.65 -13.20
N GLY A 57 10.52 -8.15 -13.63
CA GLY A 57 10.43 -9.22 -14.62
C GLY A 57 10.61 -10.64 -14.08
N SER A 58 10.58 -10.83 -12.75
CA SER A 58 10.42 -12.17 -12.15
C SER A 58 9.23 -12.91 -12.78
N THR A 59 9.46 -14.15 -13.20
CA THR A 59 8.44 -15.01 -13.83
C THR A 59 8.37 -16.40 -13.22
N ALA A 60 9.31 -16.76 -12.34
CA ALA A 60 9.29 -18.04 -11.67
C ALA A 60 8.06 -18.16 -10.74
N SER A 61 7.52 -19.38 -10.65
CA SER A 61 6.59 -19.74 -9.59
C SER A 61 7.37 -20.32 -8.42
N HIS A 62 7.02 -19.88 -7.21
CA HIS A 62 7.59 -20.34 -5.95
C HIS A 62 6.55 -21.06 -5.08
N ALA A 63 5.48 -21.60 -5.69
CA ALA A 63 4.32 -22.15 -4.96
C ALA A 63 4.68 -23.25 -3.94
N ALA A 64 5.72 -24.04 -4.20
CA ALA A 64 6.17 -25.11 -3.30
C ALA A 64 7.00 -24.60 -2.11
N ASN A 65 7.61 -23.41 -2.23
CA ASN A 65 8.49 -22.85 -1.21
C ASN A 65 8.61 -21.31 -1.40
N PRO A 66 7.54 -20.56 -1.09
CA PRO A 66 7.49 -19.12 -1.37
C PRO A 66 8.43 -18.32 -0.46
N ALA A 67 8.83 -17.14 -0.92
CA ALA A 67 9.38 -16.14 -0.01
C ALA A 67 8.28 -15.67 0.96
N SER A 68 8.65 -15.36 2.21
CA SER A 68 7.71 -14.84 3.20
C SER A 68 8.27 -13.69 4.03
N LEU A 69 7.39 -12.72 4.33
CA LEU A 69 7.69 -11.51 5.09
C LEU A 69 6.78 -11.51 6.32
N HIS A 70 7.38 -11.38 7.51
CA HIS A 70 6.67 -11.41 8.80
C HIS A 70 7.07 -10.20 9.64
N ASP A 71 6.13 -9.40 10.13
CA ASP A 71 6.45 -8.21 10.93
C ASP A 71 7.49 -7.30 10.24
N VAL A 72 7.30 -7.06 8.95
CA VAL A 72 8.17 -6.17 8.16
C VAL A 72 7.50 -4.81 8.07
N PHE A 73 8.19 -3.77 8.56
CA PHE A 73 7.65 -2.42 8.71
C PHE A 73 8.40 -1.42 7.84
N PHE A 74 7.74 -0.32 7.48
CA PHE A 74 8.34 0.75 6.70
C PHE A 74 7.99 2.10 7.29
N ARG A 75 8.98 3.01 7.27
CA ARG A 75 8.79 4.40 7.68
C ARG A 75 9.42 5.36 6.69
N VAL A 76 8.63 6.35 6.26
CA VAL A 76 9.11 7.49 5.44
C VAL A 76 8.84 8.80 6.18
N GLY A 77 9.84 9.29 6.89
CA GLY A 77 9.75 10.51 7.70
C GLY A 77 9.53 10.26 9.20
N GLY A 78 9.10 11.29 9.94
CA GLY A 78 8.75 11.20 11.37
C GLY A 78 9.95 11.31 12.32
N ALA A 79 11.08 10.71 11.98
CA ALA A 79 12.35 10.80 12.71
C ALA A 79 13.39 11.71 11.99
N GLY A 80 12.90 12.63 11.15
CA GLY A 80 13.71 13.40 10.21
C GLY A 80 13.13 13.26 8.81
N VAL A 81 13.77 13.90 7.82
CA VAL A 81 13.34 13.77 6.43
C VAL A 81 13.68 12.37 5.91
N GLY A 82 12.68 11.69 5.35
CA GLY A 82 12.82 10.40 4.69
C GLY A 82 12.08 10.41 3.35
N ARG A 83 12.63 9.84 2.29
CA ARG A 83 11.99 9.81 0.96
C ARG A 83 12.18 8.46 0.27
N ALA A 84 11.10 7.92 -0.28
CA ALA A 84 11.15 6.72 -1.11
C ALA A 84 10.01 6.71 -2.12
N SER A 85 10.27 6.36 -3.37
CA SER A 85 9.20 6.29 -4.39
C SER A 85 8.25 5.12 -4.10
N VAL A 86 8.79 3.94 -3.80
CA VAL A 86 8.04 2.74 -3.38
C VAL A 86 8.64 2.18 -2.10
N ASN A 87 7.83 1.67 -1.18
CA ASN A 87 8.36 1.13 0.08
C ASN A 87 8.61 -0.37 -0.07
N LEU A 88 7.57 -1.11 -0.45
CA LEU A 88 7.64 -2.54 -0.74
C LEU A 88 7.24 -2.79 -2.19
N ARG A 89 8.15 -3.42 -2.96
CA ARG A 89 7.83 -3.99 -4.27
C ARG A 89 7.95 -5.51 -4.23
N ILE A 90 6.89 -6.21 -4.64
CA ILE A 90 6.86 -7.67 -4.70
C ILE A 90 6.74 -8.09 -6.16
N ASN A 91 7.83 -8.57 -6.75
CA ASN A 91 7.88 -9.10 -8.10
C ASN A 91 7.81 -10.63 -8.13
N SER A 92 8.36 -11.32 -7.13
CA SER A 92 8.31 -12.79 -7.06
C SER A 92 6.89 -13.30 -6.80
N SER A 93 6.45 -14.24 -7.64
CA SER A 93 5.14 -14.88 -7.50
C SER A 93 5.08 -15.72 -6.23
N ASN A 94 3.86 -15.98 -5.74
CA ASN A 94 3.56 -16.80 -4.56
C ASN A 94 4.07 -16.23 -3.22
N THR A 95 4.71 -15.05 -3.20
CA THR A 95 5.17 -14.41 -1.96
C THR A 95 4.05 -14.30 -0.94
N ILE A 96 4.36 -14.64 0.31
CA ILE A 96 3.45 -14.48 1.45
C ILE A 96 3.89 -13.28 2.29
N VAL A 97 2.96 -12.42 2.65
CA VAL A 97 3.20 -11.37 3.65
C VAL A 97 2.24 -11.61 4.80
N ASP A 98 2.76 -11.79 6.00
CA ASP A 98 1.97 -11.94 7.22
C ASP A 98 2.35 -10.81 8.18
N HIS A 99 1.44 -9.87 8.33
CA HIS A 99 1.60 -8.62 9.07
C HIS A 99 2.69 -7.70 8.51
N THR A 100 2.25 -6.58 7.92
CA THR A 100 3.14 -5.47 7.53
C THR A 100 2.45 -4.14 7.78
N TRP A 101 3.23 -3.16 8.25
CA TRP A 101 2.79 -1.77 8.32
C TRP A 101 3.73 -0.89 7.51
N ILE A 102 3.17 -0.27 6.48
CA ILE A 102 3.90 0.52 5.50
C ILE A 102 3.42 1.96 5.62
N TRP A 103 4.22 2.81 6.27
CA TRP A 103 3.75 4.11 6.76
C TRP A 103 4.58 5.27 6.20
N ARG A 104 3.96 6.12 5.38
CA ARG A 104 4.46 7.48 5.14
C ARG A 104 4.06 8.34 6.33
N ALA A 105 5.03 8.93 7.01
CA ALA A 105 4.76 9.62 8.26
C ALA A 105 3.75 10.79 8.12
N ASP A 106 2.71 10.82 8.94
CA ASP A 106 1.74 11.92 9.03
C ASP A 106 2.06 12.93 10.15
N HIS A 107 3.02 12.59 11.03
CA HIS A 107 3.50 13.40 12.14
C HIS A 107 4.99 13.16 12.47
N GLY A 108 5.56 14.04 13.30
CA GLY A 108 6.97 14.00 13.69
C GLY A 108 7.86 14.93 12.87
N ALA A 109 9.17 14.78 13.00
CA ALA A 109 10.15 15.61 12.31
C ALA A 109 10.24 15.24 10.81
N GLY A 110 10.41 16.24 9.95
CA GLY A 110 10.58 16.04 8.51
C GLY A 110 9.33 15.60 7.75
N VAL A 111 8.13 15.82 8.32
CA VAL A 111 6.85 15.48 7.69
C VAL A 111 6.22 16.65 6.94
N GLY A 112 5.66 16.35 5.77
CA GLY A 112 4.83 17.26 4.97
C GLY A 112 4.85 16.88 3.49
N TRP A 113 3.90 17.41 2.72
CA TRP A 113 3.66 17.03 1.32
C TRP A 113 4.91 17.09 0.42
N LYS A 114 5.81 18.04 0.66
CA LYS A 114 7.08 18.20 -0.09
C LYS A 114 8.32 17.71 0.68
N SER A 115 8.14 17.26 1.92
CA SER A 115 9.23 16.87 2.81
C SER A 115 9.47 15.37 2.72
N ASN A 116 8.57 14.54 3.24
CA ASN A 116 8.68 13.08 3.25
C ASN A 116 7.94 12.45 2.06
N THR A 117 8.35 12.81 0.85
CA THR A 117 7.66 12.39 -0.38
C THR A 117 7.71 10.88 -0.58
N SER A 118 6.57 10.28 -0.91
CA SER A 118 6.47 8.86 -1.24
C SER A 118 5.25 8.57 -2.09
N ALA A 119 5.45 7.96 -3.26
CA ALA A 119 4.40 7.73 -4.24
C ALA A 119 3.50 6.56 -3.82
N ASN A 120 4.07 5.37 -3.60
CA ASN A 120 3.31 4.18 -3.21
C ASN A 120 3.90 3.47 -1.98
N GLY A 121 3.02 2.88 -1.17
CA GLY A 121 3.43 1.98 -0.10
C GLY A 121 3.81 0.63 -0.65
N LEU A 122 2.84 -0.04 -1.27
CA LEU A 122 2.98 -1.39 -1.80
C LEU A 122 2.74 -1.42 -3.31
N VAL A 123 3.65 -2.06 -4.05
CA VAL A 123 3.45 -2.44 -5.46
C VAL A 123 3.63 -3.95 -5.61
N VAL A 124 2.58 -4.64 -6.06
CA VAL A 124 2.60 -6.10 -6.27
C VAL A 124 2.54 -6.42 -7.76
N ASN A 125 3.63 -6.94 -8.32
CA ASN A 125 3.72 -7.39 -9.71
C ASN A 125 3.63 -8.92 -9.84
N GLY A 126 4.08 -9.66 -8.81
CA GLY A 126 4.05 -11.12 -8.81
C GLY A 126 2.63 -11.69 -8.80
N ASN A 127 2.45 -12.86 -9.43
CA ASN A 127 1.18 -13.58 -9.40
C ASN A 127 1.04 -14.36 -8.09
N ASP A 128 -0.20 -14.66 -7.68
CA ASP A 128 -0.55 -15.53 -6.55
C ASP A 128 0.07 -15.07 -5.21
N VAL A 129 0.36 -13.78 -5.07
CA VAL A 129 0.82 -13.18 -3.81
C VAL A 129 -0.34 -13.17 -2.80
N THR A 130 -0.06 -13.59 -1.57
CA THR A 130 -1.05 -13.60 -0.48
C THR A 130 -0.58 -12.73 0.66
N ILE A 131 -1.47 -11.86 1.16
CA ILE A 131 -1.18 -10.97 2.28
C ILE A 131 -2.21 -11.15 3.39
N TYR A 132 -1.74 -11.32 4.62
CA TYR A 132 -2.54 -11.31 5.85
C TYR A 132 -2.16 -10.08 6.67
N GLY A 133 -3.13 -9.31 7.14
CA GLY A 133 -2.87 -8.14 7.99
C GLY A 133 -2.07 -7.04 7.28
N LEU A 134 -2.68 -6.42 6.25
CA LEU A 134 -2.06 -5.34 5.47
C LEU A 134 -2.43 -3.96 6.03
N PHE A 135 -1.44 -3.17 6.44
CA PHE A 135 -1.62 -1.79 6.90
C PHE A 135 -0.76 -0.86 6.03
N VAL A 136 -1.38 0.08 5.29
CA VAL A 136 -0.65 0.97 4.36
C VAL A 136 -1.23 2.38 4.40
N GLU A 137 -0.43 3.38 4.72
CA GLU A 137 -0.96 4.71 5.07
C GLU A 137 -0.18 5.91 4.50
N HIS A 138 -0.95 6.93 4.14
CA HIS A 138 -0.61 8.32 3.82
C HIS A 138 0.27 8.58 2.59
N TYR A 139 0.34 7.65 1.62
CA TYR A 139 1.09 7.83 0.36
C TYR A 139 0.47 8.89 -0.58
N GLN A 140 1.31 9.49 -1.44
CA GLN A 140 0.89 10.59 -2.34
C GLN A 140 0.14 10.12 -3.59
N GLU A 141 0.34 8.86 -3.98
CA GLU A 141 -0.41 8.17 -5.02
C GLU A 141 -1.19 6.99 -4.42
N PHE A 142 -1.31 5.86 -5.13
CA PHE A 142 -1.98 4.67 -4.59
C PHE A 142 -1.23 4.13 -3.37
N GLN A 143 -1.95 3.86 -2.27
CA GLN A 143 -1.35 3.23 -1.09
C GLN A 143 -0.88 1.82 -1.47
N VAL A 144 -1.76 1.07 -2.14
CA VAL A 144 -1.50 -0.24 -2.74
C VAL A 144 -1.80 -0.19 -4.24
N LEU A 145 -0.85 -0.62 -5.06
CA LEU A 145 -1.02 -0.90 -6.48
C LEU A 145 -0.77 -2.39 -6.75
N TRP A 146 -1.78 -3.08 -7.25
CA TRP A 146 -1.77 -4.52 -7.52
C TRP A 146 -1.86 -4.81 -9.02
N ASN A 147 -0.79 -5.35 -9.58
CA ASN A 147 -0.62 -5.63 -11.01
C ASN A 147 -0.63 -7.15 -11.33
N GLY A 148 -0.42 -8.01 -10.34
CA GLY A 148 -0.39 -9.47 -10.51
C GLY A 148 -1.76 -10.15 -10.41
N ASN A 149 -1.94 -11.28 -11.10
CA ASN A 149 -3.16 -12.12 -11.02
C ASN A 149 -3.14 -13.04 -9.80
N GLY A 150 -4.31 -13.54 -9.40
CA GLY A 150 -4.46 -14.53 -8.33
C GLY A 150 -4.19 -14.00 -6.91
N GLY A 151 -4.03 -12.68 -6.79
CA GLY A 151 -3.71 -12.03 -5.52
C GLY A 151 -4.79 -12.18 -4.46
N ARG A 152 -4.39 -12.37 -3.20
CA ARG A 152 -5.32 -12.50 -2.07
C ARG A 152 -4.93 -11.61 -0.89
N VAL A 153 -5.87 -10.89 -0.32
CA VAL A 153 -5.65 -10.07 0.88
C VAL A 153 -6.68 -10.35 1.96
N TYR A 154 -6.22 -10.75 3.13
CA TYR A 154 -7.05 -10.97 4.30
C TYR A 154 -6.73 -9.88 5.33
N PHE A 155 -7.69 -8.99 5.53
CA PHE A 155 -7.58 -7.75 6.29
C PHE A 155 -6.72 -6.68 5.60
N TYR A 156 -7.32 -5.51 5.41
CA TYR A 156 -6.66 -4.28 4.96
C TYR A 156 -7.11 -3.08 5.79
N GLN A 157 -6.16 -2.30 6.28
CA GLN A 157 -6.39 -0.98 6.86
C GLN A 157 -5.56 0.07 6.11
N SER A 158 -6.16 1.23 5.89
CA SER A 158 -5.45 2.36 5.30
C SER A 158 -6.06 3.71 5.63
N GLU A 159 -5.20 4.69 5.84
CA GLU A 159 -5.54 6.11 5.85
C GLU A 159 -4.93 6.82 4.65
N ILE A 160 -5.76 7.52 3.87
CA ILE A 160 -5.30 8.35 2.76
C ILE A 160 -4.49 9.56 3.29
N PRO A 161 -3.64 10.23 2.49
CA PRO A 161 -2.78 11.29 3.01
C PRO A 161 -3.62 12.45 3.54
N TYR A 162 -3.25 12.94 4.71
CA TYR A 162 -3.94 14.06 5.33
C TYR A 162 -3.59 15.41 4.70
N ASP A 163 -2.39 15.48 4.12
CA ASP A 163 -1.67 16.70 3.76
C ASP A 163 -1.62 17.07 2.26
N PRO A 164 -2.47 16.54 1.35
CA PRO A 164 -2.62 17.14 0.03
C PRO A 164 -2.89 18.65 0.13
N PRO A 165 -2.11 19.51 -0.57
CA PRO A 165 -2.22 20.96 -0.41
C PRO A 165 -3.50 21.52 -1.04
N ASP A 166 -3.93 20.93 -2.15
CA ASP A 166 -5.09 21.30 -2.93
C ASP A 166 -5.55 20.11 -3.80
N GLN A 167 -6.74 20.21 -4.39
CA GLN A 167 -7.29 19.16 -5.24
C GLN A 167 -6.41 18.87 -6.48
N PRO A 168 -5.92 19.88 -7.24
CA PRO A 168 -5.09 19.62 -8.42
C PRO A 168 -3.81 18.83 -8.12
N SER A 169 -3.19 19.05 -6.96
CA SER A 169 -2.01 18.30 -6.52
C SER A 169 -2.32 16.85 -6.13
N TYR A 170 -3.60 16.51 -5.95
CA TYR A 170 -4.09 15.20 -5.56
C TYR A 170 -5.27 14.80 -6.46
N THR A 171 -5.03 14.79 -7.77
CA THR A 171 -5.95 14.30 -8.81
C THR A 171 -5.17 13.29 -9.65
N SER A 172 -5.67 12.05 -9.74
CA SER A 172 -4.98 10.95 -10.44
C SER A 172 -5.23 10.93 -11.95
N ALA A 173 -6.40 11.40 -12.38
CA ALA A 173 -6.78 11.47 -13.78
C ALA A 173 -7.87 12.54 -13.99
N PRO A 174 -8.12 12.99 -15.24
CA PRO A 174 -9.25 13.86 -15.54
C PRO A 174 -10.56 13.30 -14.98
N GLY A 175 -11.26 14.07 -14.15
CA GLY A 175 -12.51 13.66 -13.50
C GLY A 175 -12.37 12.69 -12.32
N THR A 176 -11.15 12.32 -11.92
CA THR A 176 -10.89 11.43 -10.76
C THR A 176 -10.06 12.17 -9.71
N ASN A 177 -10.73 12.62 -8.65
CA ASN A 177 -10.11 13.27 -7.51
C ASN A 177 -9.42 12.23 -6.63
N GLY A 178 -8.17 12.51 -6.27
CA GLY A 178 -7.33 11.65 -5.45
C GLY A 178 -6.86 10.38 -6.15
N TRP A 179 -6.03 9.64 -5.42
CA TRP A 179 -5.56 8.32 -5.78
C TRP A 179 -6.22 7.31 -4.85
N ALA A 180 -6.84 6.27 -5.41
CA ALA A 180 -7.49 5.25 -4.61
C ALA A 180 -6.53 4.66 -3.57
N SER A 181 -7.07 4.27 -2.43
CA SER A 181 -6.28 3.57 -1.41
C SER A 181 -5.74 2.25 -1.95
N TYR A 182 -6.60 1.51 -2.65
CA TYR A 182 -6.30 0.19 -3.18
C TYR A 182 -6.66 0.14 -4.66
N LYS A 183 -5.65 0.05 -5.53
CA LYS A 183 -5.83 -0.08 -6.99
C LYS A 183 -5.45 -1.49 -7.44
N VAL A 184 -6.39 -2.21 -8.02
CA VAL A 184 -6.11 -3.37 -8.88
C VAL A 184 -6.04 -2.85 -10.31
N ALA A 185 -4.93 -3.16 -11.00
CA ALA A 185 -4.68 -2.69 -12.36
C ALA A 185 -5.68 -3.28 -13.37
N ASP A 186 -5.95 -2.52 -14.44
CA ASP A 186 -7.05 -2.81 -15.37
C ASP A 186 -6.87 -4.15 -16.13
N ASN A 187 -5.63 -4.63 -16.24
CA ASN A 187 -5.29 -5.88 -16.91
C ASN A 187 -5.35 -7.11 -15.98
N VAL A 188 -5.63 -6.94 -14.69
CA VAL A 188 -5.76 -8.05 -13.75
C VAL A 188 -7.09 -8.75 -13.97
N THR A 189 -7.05 -10.06 -14.12
CA THR A 189 -8.21 -10.89 -14.38
C THR A 189 -8.72 -11.61 -13.15
N SER A 190 -7.89 -11.80 -12.12
CA SER A 190 -8.29 -12.43 -10.85
C SER A 190 -7.62 -11.79 -9.64
N HIS A 191 -8.40 -11.51 -8.61
CA HIS A 191 -7.95 -10.95 -7.33
C HIS A 191 -9.05 -11.15 -6.28
N GLU A 192 -8.70 -11.30 -5.00
CA GLU A 192 -9.71 -11.41 -3.95
C GLU A 192 -9.28 -10.79 -2.62
N ALA A 193 -10.15 -9.99 -1.99
CA ALA A 193 -9.81 -9.35 -0.72
C ALA A 193 -10.97 -9.34 0.29
N TRP A 194 -10.65 -9.49 1.58
CA TRP A 194 -11.62 -9.57 2.68
C TRP A 194 -11.30 -8.59 3.81
N GLY A 195 -12.31 -7.87 4.30
CA GLY A 195 -12.21 -6.98 5.44
C GLY A 195 -11.32 -5.77 5.17
N LEU A 196 -11.84 -4.78 4.45
CA LEU A 196 -11.08 -3.61 4.03
C LEU A 196 -11.66 -2.34 4.66
N GLY A 197 -10.83 -1.59 5.39
CA GLY A 197 -11.17 -0.29 5.95
C GLY A 197 -10.31 0.83 5.37
N VAL A 198 -10.95 1.82 4.74
CA VAL A 198 -10.27 3.00 4.20
C VAL A 198 -10.79 4.27 4.86
N TYR A 199 -9.88 5.04 5.45
CA TYR A 199 -10.19 6.17 6.32
C TYR A 199 -9.63 7.47 5.73
N SER A 200 -10.30 8.58 6.02
CA SER A 200 -9.89 9.93 5.58
C SER A 200 -9.87 10.95 6.71
N VAL A 201 -8.80 11.75 6.73
CA VAL A 201 -8.55 12.84 7.70
C VAL A 201 -7.90 14.05 7.02
N PHE A 202 -8.46 14.51 5.89
CA PHE A 202 -7.90 15.67 5.17
C PHE A 202 -7.75 16.90 6.10
N ARG A 203 -6.54 17.44 6.19
CA ARG A 203 -6.26 18.66 6.98
C ARG A 203 -6.69 19.92 6.23
N ASN A 204 -6.57 19.90 4.89
CA ASN A 204 -6.95 21.02 4.04
C ASN A 204 -8.40 20.90 3.53
N ARG A 205 -9.05 22.05 3.31
CA ARG A 205 -10.41 22.12 2.75
C ARG A 205 -10.36 22.00 1.22
N GLY A 206 -11.47 21.56 0.63
CA GLY A 206 -11.61 21.50 -0.83
C GLY A 206 -10.87 20.34 -1.50
N VAL A 207 -10.36 19.39 -0.72
CA VAL A 207 -9.82 18.12 -1.22
C VAL A 207 -10.83 17.01 -0.95
N SER A 208 -11.12 16.18 -1.94
CA SER A 208 -11.90 14.96 -1.82
C SER A 208 -11.21 13.79 -2.53
N LEU A 209 -11.69 12.59 -2.24
CA LEU A 209 -11.32 11.36 -2.93
C LEU A 209 -12.56 10.81 -3.63
N THR A 210 -12.49 10.60 -4.95
CA THR A 210 -13.62 10.09 -5.74
C THR A 210 -14.07 8.71 -5.24
N ARG A 211 -13.12 7.83 -4.91
CA ARG A 211 -13.37 6.45 -4.49
C ARG A 211 -12.19 5.87 -3.71
N ALA A 212 -12.46 5.00 -2.74
CA ALA A 212 -11.43 4.39 -1.92
C ALA A 212 -10.72 3.20 -2.58
N ILE A 213 -11.43 2.42 -3.38
CA ILE A 213 -10.92 1.21 -4.03
C ILE A 213 -11.22 1.31 -5.54
N GLU A 214 -10.25 0.94 -6.37
CA GLU A 214 -10.35 0.92 -7.83
C GLU A 214 -9.98 -0.44 -8.39
N VAL A 215 -10.86 -1.04 -9.18
CA VAL A 215 -10.64 -2.39 -9.73
C VAL A 215 -11.11 -2.50 -11.18
N PRO A 216 -10.60 -3.47 -11.96
CA PRO A 216 -11.18 -3.78 -13.27
C PRO A 216 -12.56 -4.42 -13.14
N ASP A 217 -13.38 -4.25 -14.17
CA ASP A 217 -14.60 -5.02 -14.37
C ASP A 217 -14.25 -6.45 -14.79
N SER A 218 -14.07 -7.32 -13.79
CA SER A 218 -13.83 -8.75 -13.98
C SER A 218 -14.62 -9.56 -12.94
N PRO A 219 -15.36 -10.61 -13.35
CA PRO A 219 -16.14 -11.43 -12.41
C PRO A 219 -15.28 -12.19 -11.39
N ASN A 220 -13.96 -12.30 -11.62
CA ASN A 220 -13.02 -12.97 -10.72
C ASN A 220 -12.19 -11.99 -9.88
N VAL A 221 -12.49 -10.69 -9.93
CA VAL A 221 -11.89 -9.67 -9.06
C VAL A 221 -12.91 -9.33 -7.97
N ARG A 222 -12.79 -9.97 -6.80
CA ARG A 222 -13.85 -10.01 -5.78
C ARG A 222 -13.42 -9.36 -4.47
N PHE A 223 -14.31 -8.60 -3.84
CA PHE A 223 -14.05 -7.91 -2.59
C PHE A 223 -15.17 -8.15 -1.60
N HIS A 224 -14.82 -8.30 -0.33
CA HIS A 224 -15.76 -8.65 0.72
C HIS A 224 -15.58 -7.76 1.95
N SER A 225 -16.68 -7.25 2.50
CA SER A 225 -16.71 -6.46 3.73
C SER A 225 -15.80 -5.22 3.67
N MET A 226 -16.17 -4.25 2.84
CA MET A 226 -15.49 -2.97 2.70
C MET A 226 -16.22 -1.88 3.47
N ILE A 227 -15.47 -0.96 4.08
CA ILE A 227 -15.98 0.23 4.76
C ILE A 227 -15.11 1.45 4.44
N THR A 228 -15.76 2.59 4.24
CA THR A 228 -15.08 3.88 4.21
C THR A 228 -15.50 4.75 5.38
N VAL A 229 -14.58 5.55 5.90
CA VAL A 229 -14.83 6.40 7.05
C VAL A 229 -14.17 7.77 6.85
N ARG A 230 -14.91 8.84 7.15
CA ARG A 230 -14.35 10.18 7.33
C ARG A 230 -14.26 10.49 8.82
N LEU A 231 -13.04 10.50 9.35
CA LEU A 231 -12.80 10.80 10.78
C LEU A 231 -12.81 12.31 11.04
N GLY A 232 -12.39 13.11 10.06
CA GLY A 232 -12.35 14.57 10.14
C GLY A 232 -13.65 15.27 9.72
N ASN A 233 -13.58 16.60 9.60
CA ASN A 233 -14.67 17.43 9.09
C ASN A 233 -14.45 17.92 7.65
N ASN A 234 -13.26 17.71 7.09
CA ASN A 234 -12.92 18.15 5.75
C ASN A 234 -12.95 16.98 4.76
N GLY A 235 -13.26 17.34 3.51
CA GLY A 235 -13.28 16.41 2.39
C GLY A 235 -14.28 15.28 2.56
N GLU A 236 -14.12 14.26 1.73
CA GLU A 236 -14.93 13.06 1.70
C GLU A 236 -14.23 11.99 0.89
N ILE A 237 -14.67 10.75 1.09
CA ILE A 237 -14.55 9.66 0.13
C ILE A 237 -15.92 9.50 -0.52
N GLY A 238 -15.99 9.64 -1.84
CA GLY A 238 -17.25 9.65 -2.60
C GLY A 238 -17.88 8.28 -2.81
N ASN A 239 -17.07 7.21 -2.89
CA ASN A 239 -17.52 5.82 -3.02
C ASN A 239 -16.58 4.85 -2.31
N VAL A 240 -17.13 3.71 -1.88
CA VAL A 240 -16.36 2.63 -1.25
C VAL A 240 -15.45 1.93 -2.26
N ILE A 241 -16.02 1.51 -3.39
CA ILE A 241 -15.32 0.82 -4.47
C ILE A 241 -15.90 1.25 -5.81
N ASP A 242 -15.04 1.59 -6.76
CA ASP A 242 -15.41 2.14 -8.08
C ASP A 242 -16.47 3.25 -7.98
N ASN A 243 -17.70 2.94 -8.39
CA ASN A 243 -18.84 3.86 -8.35
C ASN A 243 -19.95 3.38 -7.39
N THR A 244 -19.60 2.52 -6.42
CA THR A 244 -20.52 1.83 -5.51
C THR A 244 -20.21 2.15 -4.04
N GLY A 245 -21.27 2.22 -3.23
CA GLY A 245 -21.20 2.33 -1.77
C GLY A 245 -21.62 3.69 -1.21
N GLY A 246 -21.48 4.77 -2.00
CA GLY A 246 -21.89 6.12 -1.60
C GLY A 246 -20.86 6.87 -0.74
N SER A 247 -21.21 8.13 -0.41
CA SER A 247 -20.27 9.10 0.16
C SER A 247 -20.23 9.07 1.68
N THR A 248 -19.02 9.26 2.22
CA THR A 248 -18.80 9.52 3.66
C THR A 248 -19.32 10.90 4.13
N ALA A 249 -19.79 11.76 3.23
CA ALA A 249 -20.32 13.08 3.57
C ALA A 249 -21.83 13.12 3.84
N ASP A 250 -22.54 11.99 3.71
CA ASP A 250 -23.98 11.89 3.95
C ASP A 250 -24.38 12.37 5.36
N ASN A 251 -25.63 12.85 5.50
CA ASN A 251 -26.19 13.37 6.75
C ASN A 251 -27.51 12.66 7.11
N PRO A 252 -27.63 11.97 8.26
CA PRO A 252 -26.60 11.79 9.30
C PRO A 252 -25.40 10.98 8.79
N ARG A 253 -24.20 11.23 9.35
CA ARG A 253 -22.98 10.51 8.97
C ARG A 253 -23.10 9.04 9.36
N VAL A 254 -23.31 8.18 8.37
CA VAL A 254 -23.25 6.73 8.50
C VAL A 254 -22.09 6.25 7.64
N PRO A 255 -21.10 5.52 8.20
CA PRO A 255 -20.00 4.99 7.41
C PRO A 255 -20.50 4.12 6.24
N PRO A 256 -20.21 4.48 4.98
CA PRO A 256 -20.57 3.69 3.82
C PRO A 256 -19.92 2.31 3.85
N LYS A 257 -20.67 1.29 3.43
CA LYS A 257 -20.24 -0.11 3.43
C LYS A 257 -20.67 -0.80 2.15
N VAL A 258 -19.85 -1.72 1.69
CA VAL A 258 -20.18 -2.66 0.61
C VAL A 258 -19.83 -4.06 1.09
N ALA A 259 -20.82 -4.95 1.14
CA ALA A 259 -20.62 -6.29 1.68
C ALA A 259 -19.88 -7.21 0.70
N ASN A 260 -20.19 -7.12 -0.60
CA ASN A 260 -19.57 -7.89 -1.68
C ASN A 260 -19.44 -7.01 -2.94
N PHE A 261 -18.43 -7.28 -3.77
CA PHE A 261 -18.23 -6.65 -5.08
C PHE A 261 -17.39 -7.56 -6.00
N PRO A 262 -17.64 -7.59 -7.33
CA PRO A 262 -18.88 -7.17 -7.92
C PRO A 262 -20.06 -7.99 -7.35
#